data_AF-A0A433CUV9-F1
#
_entry.id   AF-A0A433CUV9-F1
#
_cell.length_a   1.000
_cell.length_b   1.000
_cell.length_c   1.000
_cell.angle_alpha   90.00
_cell.angle_beta   90.00
_cell.angle_gamma   90.00
#
_symmetry.space_group_name_H-M   'P 1'
#
loop_
_entity.id
_entity.type
_entity.pdbx_description
1 polymer ?
#
loop_
_entity_poly.entity_id
_entity_poly.type
_entity_poly.pdbx_seq_one_letter_code
_entity_poly.pdbx_strand_id
1 'polypeptide(L)'
;MMIAFNSKNFVELYQTKQGQQLWQFLNTEKAIIQMKTASDLNKPALLGIEKDLLRSGLMQTKEQIESLGIDGKIYDRTKQMLGAMVRQVMESEGYKLHSKNMRVVTSSKIFYAATLYREIEDKE
;
A
#
# COMPACT_ATOMS: atom_id res chain seq x y z
N MET A 1 8.98 -2.44 17.75
CA MET A 1 7.61 -2.44 18.32
C MET A 1 6.66 -2.06 17.19
N MET A 2 5.66 -2.88 16.85
CA MET A 2 4.71 -2.54 15.78
C MET A 2 3.82 -1.39 16.26
N ILE A 3 3.91 -0.22 15.62
CA ILE A 3 3.02 0.91 15.89
C ILE A 3 1.63 0.56 15.35
N ALA A 4 0.56 0.89 16.08
CA ALA A 4 -0.79 0.68 15.59
C ALA A 4 -1.10 1.58 14.37
N PHE A 5 -1.87 1.09 13.40
CA PHE A 5 -2.31 1.92 12.28
C PHE A 5 -3.20 3.07 12.77
N ASN A 6 -2.85 4.30 12.38
CA ASN A 6 -3.70 5.46 12.63
C ASN A 6 -4.80 5.52 11.56
N SER A 7 -5.92 4.84 11.84
CA SER A 7 -6.97 4.58 10.86
C SER A 7 -7.79 5.80 10.48
N LYS A 8 -7.84 6.87 11.28
CA LYS A 8 -8.57 8.12 11.00
C LYS A 8 -9.97 7.89 10.41
N ASN A 9 -10.14 8.09 9.09
CA ASN A 9 -11.41 7.96 8.37
C ASN A 9 -11.66 6.55 7.79
N PHE A 10 -10.88 5.56 8.21
CA PHE A 10 -10.93 4.17 7.78
C PHE A 10 -11.21 3.20 8.94
N VAL A 11 -11.72 3.67 10.09
CA VAL A 11 -11.93 2.84 11.30
C VAL A 11 -12.69 1.56 10.97
N GLU A 12 -13.85 1.68 10.33
CA GLU A 12 -14.72 0.54 9.99
C GLU A 12 -14.01 -0.46 9.06
N LEU A 13 -13.34 0.03 8.02
CA LEU A 13 -12.58 -0.83 7.10
C LEU A 13 -11.39 -1.50 7.77
N TYR A 14 -10.70 -0.80 8.66
CA TYR A 14 -9.56 -1.34 9.38
C TYR A 14 -9.98 -2.45 10.36
N GLN A 15 -11.15 -2.32 10.98
CA GLN A 15 -11.69 -3.34 11.90
C GLN A 15 -12.09 -4.64 11.19
N THR A 16 -12.26 -4.63 9.87
CA THR A 16 -12.49 -5.86 9.11
C THR A 16 -11.27 -6.79 9.15
N LYS A 17 -11.51 -8.09 8.94
CA LYS A 17 -10.44 -9.09 8.82
C LYS A 17 -9.42 -8.71 7.73
N GLN A 18 -9.89 -8.26 6.57
CA GLN A 18 -9.03 -7.82 5.47
C GLN A 18 -8.17 -6.62 5.88
N GLY A 19 -8.75 -5.62 6.56
CA GLY A 19 -8.02 -4.43 7.03
C GLY A 19 -6.90 -4.77 8.01
N GLN A 20 -7.16 -5.65 8.98
CA GLN A 20 -6.15 -6.13 9.92
C GLN A 20 -5.04 -6.93 9.22
N GLN A 21 -5.42 -7.82 8.28
CA GLN A 21 -4.46 -8.63 7.54
C GLN A 21 -3.57 -7.79 6.61
N LEU A 22 -4.11 -6.74 5.98
CA LEU A 22 -3.32 -5.78 5.21
C LEU A 22 -2.28 -5.09 6.09
N TRP A 23 -2.67 -4.62 7.28
CA TRP A 23 -1.72 -3.99 8.20
C TRP A 23 -0.62 -4.95 8.64
N GLN A 24 -1.01 -6.17 9.01
CA GLN A 24 -0.06 -7.21 9.40
C GLN A 24 0.93 -7.53 8.26
N PHE A 25 0.43 -7.68 7.02
CA PHE A 25 1.24 -7.93 5.83
C PHE A 25 2.27 -6.82 5.60
N LEU A 26 1.84 -5.55 5.65
CA LEU A 26 2.70 -4.40 5.39
C LEU A 26 3.83 -4.24 6.41
N ASN A 27 3.63 -4.72 7.64
CA ASN A 27 4.63 -4.68 8.70
C ASN A 27 5.52 -5.95 8.73
N THR A 28 5.44 -6.82 7.72
CA THR A 28 6.43 -7.89 7.55
C THR A 28 7.74 -7.30 7.02
N GLU A 29 8.87 -7.85 7.48
CA GLU A 29 10.20 -7.44 7.01
C GLU A 29 10.31 -7.50 5.49
N LYS A 30 9.77 -8.57 4.88
CA LYS A 30 9.74 -8.74 3.42
C LYS A 30 9.01 -7.58 2.72
N ALA A 31 7.82 -7.22 3.20
CA ALA A 31 7.05 -6.13 2.58
C ALA A 31 7.76 -4.78 2.73
N ILE A 32 8.34 -4.51 3.90
CA ILE A 32 9.12 -3.30 4.16
C ILE A 32 10.30 -3.20 3.19
N ILE A 33 11.12 -4.27 3.09
CA ILE A 33 12.26 -4.31 2.17
C ILE A 33 11.81 -4.04 0.72
N GLN A 34 10.75 -4.71 0.26
CA GLN A 34 10.23 -4.53 -1.10
C GLN A 34 9.75 -3.08 -1.36
N MET A 35 9.07 -2.46 -0.39
CA MET A 35 8.60 -1.06 -0.51
C MET A 35 9.75 -0.05 -0.52
N LYS A 36 10.78 -0.27 0.31
CA LYS A 36 12.02 0.52 0.32
C LYS A 36 12.76 0.39 -1.01
N THR A 37 13.06 -0.85 -1.44
CA THR A 37 13.73 -1.11 -2.71
C THR A 37 12.99 -0.50 -3.91
N ALA A 38 11.66 -0.59 -3.96
CA ALA A 38 10.90 0.06 -5.02
C ALA A 38 11.12 1.58 -5.02
N SER A 39 11.08 2.21 -3.84
CA SER A 39 11.31 3.64 -3.67
C SER A 39 12.73 4.07 -4.05
N ASP A 40 13.74 3.30 -3.64
CA ASP A 40 15.15 3.54 -3.97
C ASP A 40 15.40 3.46 -5.49
N LEU A 41 14.66 2.59 -6.18
CA LEU A 41 14.65 2.48 -7.64
C LEU A 41 13.76 3.52 -8.35
N ASN A 42 13.37 4.59 -7.65
CA ASN A 42 12.49 5.66 -8.13
C ASN A 42 11.12 5.16 -8.63
N LYS A 43 10.58 4.09 -8.03
CA LYS A 43 9.24 3.56 -8.30
C LYS A 43 8.34 3.72 -7.06
N PRO A 44 7.01 3.83 -7.22
CA PRO A 44 6.13 3.86 -6.07
C PRO A 44 6.30 2.64 -5.17
N ALA A 45 6.38 2.85 -3.86
CA ALA A 45 6.56 1.79 -2.85
C ALA A 45 5.58 0.64 -3.03
N LEU A 46 4.33 0.98 -3.32
CA LEU A 46 3.23 0.04 -3.42
C LEU A 46 3.41 -0.98 -4.58
N LEU A 47 4.14 -0.62 -5.64
CA LEU A 47 4.45 -1.56 -6.73
C LEU A 47 5.40 -2.68 -6.29
N GLY A 48 6.22 -2.45 -5.26
CA GLY A 48 7.12 -3.46 -4.72
C GLY A 48 6.39 -4.67 -4.12
N ILE A 49 5.17 -4.46 -3.63
CA ILE A 49 4.37 -5.44 -2.90
C ILE A 49 3.13 -5.92 -3.65
N GLU A 50 2.81 -5.33 -4.81
CA GLU A 50 1.57 -5.61 -5.54
C GLU A 50 1.39 -7.10 -5.87
N LYS A 51 2.45 -7.77 -6.34
CA LYS A 51 2.39 -9.19 -6.68
C LYS A 51 2.08 -10.06 -5.46
N ASP A 52 2.60 -9.71 -4.30
CA ASP A 52 2.39 -10.47 -3.07
C ASP A 52 1.01 -10.19 -2.45
N LEU A 53 0.48 -8.97 -2.61
CA LEU A 53 -0.92 -8.64 -2.29
C LEU A 53 -1.92 -9.46 -3.13
N LEU A 54 -1.65 -9.62 -4.43
CA LEU A 54 -2.48 -10.45 -5.31
C LEU A 54 -2.38 -11.94 -4.96
N ARG A 55 -1.16 -12.46 -4.74
CA ARG A 55 -0.93 -13.88 -4.41
C ARG A 55 -1.52 -14.28 -3.08
N SER A 56 -1.51 -13.39 -2.09
CA SER A 56 -2.11 -13.63 -0.77
C SER A 56 -3.64 -13.53 -0.78
N GLY A 57 -4.24 -13.02 -1.85
CA GLY A 57 -5.68 -12.76 -1.92
C GLY A 57 -6.13 -11.58 -1.05
N LEU A 58 -5.19 -10.76 -0.54
CA LEU A 58 -5.51 -9.56 0.24
C LEU A 58 -6.07 -8.44 -0.64
N MET A 59 -5.73 -8.46 -1.94
CA MET A 59 -6.26 -7.57 -2.98
C MET A 59 -6.57 -8.38 -4.23
N GLN A 60 -7.42 -7.84 -5.10
CA GLN A 60 -7.89 -8.50 -6.33
C GLN A 60 -7.64 -7.62 -7.56
N THR A 61 -7.47 -8.20 -8.73
CA THR A 61 -7.46 -7.39 -9.97
C THR A 61 -8.85 -6.82 -10.25
N LYS A 62 -8.93 -5.81 -11.12
CA LYS A 62 -10.22 -5.22 -11.51
C LYS A 62 -11.19 -6.26 -12.06
N GLU A 63 -10.69 -7.19 -12.89
CA GLU A 63 -11.49 -8.27 -13.49
C GLU A 63 -11.98 -9.27 -12.43
N GLN A 64 -11.19 -9.50 -11.38
CA GLN A 64 -11.59 -10.34 -10.25
C GLN A 64 -12.67 -9.67 -9.39
N ILE A 65 -12.58 -8.35 -9.18
CA ILE A 65 -13.62 -7.59 -8.45
C ILE A 65 -14.96 -7.69 -9.16
N GLU A 66 -14.98 -7.51 -10.47
CA GLU A 66 -16.19 -7.62 -11.30
C GLU A 66 -16.79 -9.04 -11.26
N SER A 67 -15.96 -10.08 -11.38
CA SER A 67 -16.45 -11.47 -11.37
C SER A 67 -16.90 -11.98 -10.00
N LEU A 68 -16.31 -11.47 -8.92
CA LEU A 68 -16.69 -11.82 -7.54
C LEU A 68 -17.87 -10.99 -7.00
N GLY A 69 -18.37 -10.03 -7.78
CA GLY A 69 -19.46 -9.15 -7.35
C GLY A 69 -19.10 -8.26 -6.15
N ILE A 70 -17.82 -7.91 -6.00
CA ILE A 70 -17.36 -7.07 -4.90
C ILE A 70 -17.76 -5.62 -5.19
N ASP A 71 -18.32 -4.92 -4.19
CA ASP A 71 -18.69 -3.50 -4.32
C ASP A 71 -17.45 -2.66 -4.65
N GLY A 72 -17.43 -2.07 -5.84
CA GLY A 72 -16.34 -1.24 -6.33
C GLY A 72 -16.04 -0.02 -5.43
N LYS A 73 -17.05 0.55 -4.74
CA LYS A 73 -16.85 1.67 -3.81
C LYS A 73 -16.09 1.23 -2.57
N ILE A 74 -16.45 0.08 -2.02
CA ILE A 74 -15.73 -0.52 -0.89
C ILE A 74 -14.30 -0.83 -1.31
N TYR A 75 -14.12 -1.41 -2.50
CA TYR A 75 -12.79 -1.74 -3.03
C TYR A 75 -11.90 -0.50 -3.25
N ASP A 76 -12.46 0.58 -3.80
CA ASP A 76 -11.77 1.86 -3.95
C ASP A 76 -11.36 2.45 -2.60
N ARG A 77 -12.23 2.34 -1.60
CA ARG A 77 -11.94 2.79 -0.23
C ARG A 77 -10.86 1.93 0.42
N THR A 78 -10.83 0.62 0.18
CA THR A 78 -9.74 -0.29 0.61
C THR A 78 -8.40 0.10 0.00
N LYS A 79 -8.35 0.45 -1.29
CA LYS A 79 -7.12 0.96 -1.94
C LYS A 79 -6.64 2.26 -1.29
N GLN A 80 -7.55 3.17 -0.93
CA GLN A 80 -7.20 4.41 -0.23
C GLN A 80 -6.63 4.14 1.16
N MET A 81 -7.25 3.23 1.92
CA MET A 81 -6.75 2.80 3.23
C MET A 81 -5.35 2.17 3.10
N LEU A 82 -5.15 1.28 2.13
CA LEU A 82 -3.87 0.66 1.83
C LEU A 82 -2.78 1.72 1.55
N GLY A 83 -3.10 2.74 0.76
CA GLY A 83 -2.19 3.87 0.52
C GLY A 83 -1.82 4.64 1.79
N ALA A 84 -2.77 4.85 2.69
CA ALA A 84 -2.52 5.48 4.00
C ALA A 84 -1.67 4.60 4.92
N MET A 85 -1.89 3.28 4.91
CA MET A 85 -1.08 2.33 5.66
C MET A 85 0.37 2.31 5.16
N VAL A 86 0.57 2.19 3.84
CA VAL A 86 1.91 2.24 3.21
C VAL A 86 2.63 3.52 3.60
N ARG A 87 1.93 4.66 3.60
CA ARG A 87 2.52 5.94 4.03
C ARG A 87 3.04 5.86 5.46
N GLN A 88 2.22 5.38 6.39
CA GLN A 88 2.62 5.29 7.79
C GLN A 88 3.83 4.35 7.99
N VAL A 89 3.86 3.21 7.29
CA VAL A 89 5.01 2.30 7.33
C VAL A 89 6.26 2.96 6.76
N MET A 90 6.18 3.57 5.58
CA MET A 90 7.34 4.22 4.97
C MET A 90 7.87 5.38 5.83
N GLU A 91 6.98 6.19 6.42
CA GLU A 91 7.37 7.26 7.33
C GLU A 91 8.04 6.74 8.61
N SER A 92 7.62 5.59 9.15
CA SER A 92 8.32 4.96 10.30
C SER A 92 9.67 4.37 9.94
N GLU A 93 9.89 4.05 8.67
CA GLU A 93 11.15 3.50 8.12
C GLU A 93 12.12 4.58 7.65
N GLY A 94 11.88 5.86 7.96
CA GLY A 94 12.76 6.97 7.61
C GLY A 94 12.57 7.53 6.19
N TYR A 95 11.48 7.19 5.51
CA TYR A 95 11.19 7.70 4.17
C TYR A 95 10.16 8.84 4.22
N LYS A 96 10.38 9.88 3.42
CA LYS A 96 9.41 10.96 3.21
C LYS A 96 8.71 10.81 1.87
N LEU A 97 7.46 11.24 1.85
CA LEU A 97 6.69 11.39 0.63
C LEU A 97 7.42 12.34 -0.31
N HIS A 98 7.70 11.89 -1.53
CA HIS A 98 8.38 12.68 -2.56
C HIS A 98 7.41 13.13 -3.66
N SER A 99 6.67 12.18 -4.25
CA SER A 99 5.71 12.47 -5.33
C SER A 99 4.40 11.72 -5.12
N LYS A 100 3.29 12.45 -5.12
CA LYS A 100 1.93 11.88 -5.07
C LYS A 100 1.44 11.55 -6.47
N ASN A 101 0.55 10.57 -6.56
CA ASN A 101 -0.23 10.27 -7.77
C ASN A 101 0.61 10.00 -9.02
N MET A 102 1.76 9.33 -8.89
CA MET A 102 2.50 8.88 -10.05
C MET A 102 1.67 7.82 -10.78
N ARG A 103 1.34 8.06 -12.05
CA ARG A 103 0.62 7.10 -12.89
C ARG A 103 1.45 5.82 -13.01
N VAL A 104 0.85 4.67 -12.70
CA VAL A 104 1.48 3.33 -12.77
C VAL A 104 0.84 2.44 -13.83
N VAL A 105 0.14 3.08 -14.77
CA VAL A 105 -0.84 2.48 -15.70
C VAL A 105 -0.27 1.34 -16.54
N THR A 106 1.03 1.28 -16.79
CA THR A 106 1.65 0.24 -17.61
C THR A 106 2.08 -1.01 -16.84
N SER A 107 2.13 -0.99 -15.50
CA SER A 107 2.70 -2.10 -14.71
C SER A 107 1.78 -2.67 -13.64
N SER A 108 0.69 -1.98 -13.28
CA SER A 108 -0.17 -2.34 -12.16
C SER A 108 -1.52 -2.91 -12.62
N LYS A 109 -1.97 -3.98 -11.97
CA LYS A 109 -3.29 -4.61 -12.13
C LYS A 109 -4.31 -4.12 -11.10
N ILE A 110 -3.88 -3.41 -10.07
CA ILE A 110 -4.76 -2.91 -8.99
C ILE A 110 -4.83 -1.38 -8.97
N PHE A 111 -3.72 -0.69 -9.21
CA PHE A 111 -3.59 0.74 -8.95
C PHE A 111 -3.48 1.55 -10.23
N TYR A 112 -4.17 2.68 -10.30
CA TYR A 112 -3.99 3.64 -11.39
C TYR A 112 -2.82 4.60 -11.13
N ALA A 113 -2.67 4.99 -9.86
CA ALA A 113 -1.60 5.86 -9.40
C ALA A 113 -1.14 5.44 -8.00
N ALA A 114 0.13 5.71 -7.69
CA ALA A 114 0.72 5.40 -6.40
C ALA A 114 1.75 6.47 -5.97
N THR A 115 2.23 6.38 -4.72
CA THR A 115 3.12 7.38 -4.12
C THR A 115 4.56 6.89 -4.12
N LEU A 116 5.46 7.78 -4.56
CA LEU A 116 6.92 7.60 -4.45
C LEU A 116 7.40 8.24 -3.16
N TYR A 117 8.33 7.55 -2.51
CA TYR A 117 9.00 8.01 -1.31
C TYR A 117 10.51 8.12 -1.55
N ARG A 118 11.20 8.88 -0.71
CA ARG A 118 12.67 8.94 -0.67
C ARG A 118 13.14 8.85 0.77
N GLU A 119 14.25 8.17 0.98
CA GLU A 119 14.93 8.16 2.26
C GLU A 119 15.27 9.61 2.66
N ILE A 120 15.09 9.94 3.93
CA ILE A 120 15.55 11.21 4.46
C ILE A 120 17.07 11.08 4.59
N GLU A 121 17.81 11.65 3.65
CA GLU A 121 19.23 11.90 3.90
C GLU A 121 19.33 12.89 5.06
N ASP A 122 19.96 12.46 6.16
CA ASP A 122 20.44 13.38 7.17
C ASP A 122 21.44 14.32 6.47
N LYS A 123 21.03 15.56 6.22
CA LYS A 123 21.97 16.60 5.84
C LYS A 123 22.83 16.87 7.07
N GLU A 124 24.05 16.32 7.06
CA GLU A 124 25.16 16.81 7.89
C GLU A 124 25.37 18.31 7.68
#